data_AF-A0AAE1LUZ0-F1
#
_entry.id   AF-A0AAE1LUZ0-F1
#
_cell.length_a   1.000
_cell.length_b   1.000
_cell.length_c   1.000
_cell.angle_alpha   90.00
_cell.angle_beta   90.00
_cell.angle_gamma   90.00
#
_symmetry.space_group_name_H-M   'P 1'
#
loop_
_entity.id
_entity.type
_entity.pdbx_description
1 polymer ?
#
loop_
_entity_poly.entity_id
_entity_poly.type
_entity_poly.pdbx_seq_one_letter_code
_entity_poly.pdbx_strand_id
1 'polypeptide(L)'
;MSHAGVNVQLLCAADRTDYVVKEFSVYDARWDVSHTVIFAPPYPEHFLSADVTQQNAYVTNNIHGLRWNSGTVPYSECADTLRSLTAPYAFLCVKGEKKKNLLLHLIPDACVVDVGEIGCPKLEKLARLFVKSHCVEHSTFPLHTCAALNAKRVALCVTACLLGAHGNAVKCQERDSNPRIADLKSAALDHSAILTSLDTQCTEGLLSQDGDLGVICNRWKMVLSPGKFVEHFPVVKFIRS
;
A
#
# COMPACT_ATOMS: atom_id res chain seq x y z
N MET A 1 8.18 -16.35 -7.11
CA MET A 1 8.87 -15.49 -6.10
C MET A 1 7.85 -14.48 -5.55
N SER A 2 7.90 -14.11 -4.27
CA SER A 2 6.88 -13.25 -3.65
C SER A 2 7.17 -11.75 -3.85
N HIS A 3 6.13 -10.94 -4.08
CA HIS A 3 6.20 -9.47 -4.07
C HIS A 3 5.15 -8.89 -3.13
N ALA A 4 5.45 -7.72 -2.56
CA ALA A 4 4.50 -6.94 -1.78
C ALA A 4 4.47 -5.49 -2.23
N GLY A 5 3.30 -4.87 -2.15
CA GLY A 5 3.17 -3.42 -2.27
C GLY A 5 3.50 -2.78 -0.93
N VAL A 6 4.30 -1.72 -0.95
CA VAL A 6 4.65 -0.95 0.25
C VAL A 6 4.36 0.52 0.07
N ASN A 7 4.03 1.20 1.17
CA ASN A 7 3.96 2.65 1.21
C ASN A 7 4.39 3.19 2.57
N VAL A 8 5.09 4.31 2.55
CA VAL A 8 5.49 5.08 3.73
C VAL A 8 4.84 6.46 3.77
N GLN A 9 4.46 6.90 4.96
CA GLN A 9 4.16 8.30 5.28
C GLN A 9 5.31 8.90 6.07
N LEU A 10 5.62 10.16 5.77
CA LEU A 10 6.84 10.82 6.19
C LEU A 10 6.51 12.20 6.76
N LEU A 11 7.20 12.57 7.83
CA LEU A 11 7.29 13.95 8.30
C LEU A 11 8.73 14.44 8.15
N CYS A 12 8.91 15.75 8.02
CA CYS A 12 10.22 16.38 7.90
C CYS A 12 10.98 16.27 9.23
N ALA A 13 12.26 15.88 9.18
CA ALA A 13 13.14 15.85 10.34
C ALA A 13 13.61 17.27 10.75
N ALA A 14 14.22 17.38 11.94
CA ALA A 14 14.65 18.66 12.52
C ALA A 14 15.73 19.35 11.69
N ASP A 15 16.61 18.56 11.06
CA ASP A 15 17.69 19.02 10.20
C ASP A 15 17.22 19.46 8.80
N ARG A 16 15.94 19.20 8.44
CA ARG A 16 15.33 19.42 7.12
C ARG A 16 15.96 18.66 5.97
N THR A 17 17.02 17.91 6.22
CA THR A 17 17.75 17.14 5.20
C THR A 17 17.19 15.73 5.07
N ASP A 18 16.46 15.25 6.08
CA ASP A 18 15.89 13.92 6.10
C ASP A 18 14.39 13.87 6.46
N TYR A 19 13.85 12.67 6.44
CA TYR A 19 12.45 12.34 6.72
C TYR A 19 12.34 11.29 7.82
N VAL A 20 11.39 11.51 8.72
CA VAL A 20 11.00 10.54 9.74
C VAL A 20 9.85 9.70 9.22
N VAL A 21 10.02 8.37 9.21
CA VAL A 21 8.95 7.42 8.88
C VAL A 21 7.89 7.44 9.97
N LYS A 22 6.67 7.88 9.64
CA LYS A 22 5.56 7.91 10.60
C LYS A 22 4.65 6.71 10.49
N GLU A 23 4.40 6.25 9.27
CA GLU A 23 3.58 5.06 9.02
C GLU A 23 4.25 4.26 7.90
N PHE A 24 4.37 2.95 8.11
CA PHE A 24 4.80 2.00 7.09
C PHE A 24 3.72 0.95 6.93
N SER A 25 3.31 0.69 5.69
CA SER A 25 2.40 -0.39 5.35
C SER A 25 3.01 -1.30 4.31
N VAL A 26 2.82 -2.60 4.51
CA VAL A 26 3.11 -3.66 3.54
C VAL A 26 1.83 -4.44 3.27
N TYR A 27 1.60 -4.76 2.00
CA TYR A 27 0.42 -5.50 1.57
C TYR A 27 0.83 -6.63 0.63
N ASP A 28 0.38 -7.84 0.96
CA ASP A 28 0.51 -9.03 0.14
C ASP A 28 -0.81 -9.29 -0.60
N ALA A 29 -0.77 -9.19 -1.93
CA ALA A 29 -1.93 -9.43 -2.79
C ALA A 29 -2.33 -10.92 -2.85
N ARG A 30 -1.42 -11.85 -2.56
CA ARG A 30 -1.69 -13.29 -2.55
C ARG A 30 -2.64 -13.69 -1.45
N TRP A 31 -2.45 -13.13 -0.26
CA TRP A 31 -3.21 -13.49 0.93
C TRP A 31 -4.27 -12.44 1.30
N ASP A 32 -4.33 -11.32 0.58
CA ASP A 32 -5.13 -10.14 0.93
C ASP A 32 -4.85 -9.67 2.37
N VAL A 33 -3.57 -9.70 2.76
CA VAL A 33 -3.11 -9.33 4.11
C VAL A 33 -2.36 -8.00 4.05
N SER A 34 -2.66 -7.13 5.01
CA SER A 34 -1.97 -5.86 5.23
C SER A 34 -1.39 -5.82 6.63
N HIS A 35 -0.14 -5.38 6.76
CA HIS A 35 0.44 -4.99 8.03
C HIS A 35 0.77 -3.51 7.99
N THR A 36 0.40 -2.77 9.03
CA THR A 36 0.69 -1.34 9.15
C THR A 36 1.22 -1.05 10.54
N VAL A 37 2.28 -0.25 10.59
CA VAL A 37 2.92 0.19 11.83
C VAL A 37 3.03 1.70 11.83
N ILE A 38 2.82 2.31 12.99
CA ILE A 38 2.98 3.75 13.22
C ILE A 38 4.08 3.94 14.26
N PHE A 39 5.17 4.59 13.86
CA PHE A 39 6.33 4.81 14.71
C PHE A 39 6.17 6.08 15.54
N ALA A 40 6.50 6.01 16.82
CA ALA A 40 6.74 7.15 17.69
C ALA A 40 7.89 8.01 17.11
N PRO A 41 7.94 9.32 17.39
CA PRO A 41 9.03 10.14 16.89
C PRO A 41 10.38 9.77 17.53
N PRO A 42 11.51 9.93 16.82
CA PRO A 42 12.84 9.66 17.36
C PRO A 42 13.27 10.64 18.46
N TYR A 43 12.63 11.81 18.53
CA TYR A 43 12.89 12.84 19.53
C TYR A 43 11.65 13.72 19.75
N PRO A 44 11.57 14.43 20.89
CA PRO A 44 10.45 15.31 21.20
C PRO A 44 10.21 16.44 20.18
N GLU A 45 8.95 16.87 20.05
CA GLU A 45 8.55 17.93 19.09
C GLU A 45 9.27 19.26 19.28
N HIS A 46 9.69 19.60 20.50
CA HIS A 46 10.37 20.88 20.78
C HIS A 46 11.77 21.00 20.15
N PHE A 47 12.32 19.90 19.61
CA PHE A 47 13.54 19.93 18.79
C PHE A 47 13.27 20.36 17.33
N LEU A 48 12.01 20.47 16.90
CA LEU A 48 11.66 20.97 15.58
C LEU A 48 11.70 22.50 15.56
N SER A 49 12.27 23.07 14.50
CA SER A 49 12.15 24.50 14.24
C SER A 49 10.72 24.90 13.88
N ALA A 50 10.36 26.17 14.05
CA ALA A 50 9.02 26.68 13.74
C ALA A 50 8.59 26.37 12.29
N ASP A 51 9.51 26.51 11.33
CA ASP A 51 9.28 26.19 9.91
C ASP A 51 8.96 24.71 9.70
N VAL A 52 9.73 23.81 10.35
CA VAL A 52 9.52 22.36 10.25
C VAL A 52 8.20 21.97 10.89
N THR A 53 7.87 22.54 12.04
CA THR A 53 6.58 22.34 12.71
C THR A 53 5.43 22.78 11.82
N GLN A 54 5.53 23.95 11.17
CA GLN A 54 4.50 24.43 10.25
C GLN A 54 4.35 23.52 9.02
N GLN A 55 5.46 23.08 8.44
CA GLN A 55 5.46 22.13 7.32
C GLN A 55 4.81 20.80 7.73
N ASN A 56 5.20 20.24 8.88
CA ASN A 56 4.65 18.99 9.38
C ASN A 56 3.16 19.13 9.73
N ALA A 57 2.73 20.28 10.25
CA ALA A 57 1.33 20.59 10.50
C ALA A 57 0.52 20.62 9.18
N TYR A 58 1.08 21.19 8.10
CA TYR A 58 0.44 21.16 6.79
C TYR A 58 0.25 19.72 6.29
N VAL A 59 1.30 18.89 6.36
CA VAL A 59 1.24 17.49 5.93
C VAL A 59 0.25 16.70 6.80
N THR A 60 0.26 16.93 8.12
CA THR A 60 -0.67 16.31 9.06
C THR A 60 -2.11 16.64 8.69
N ASN A 61 -2.43 17.93 8.53
CA ASN A 61 -3.81 18.39 8.36
C ASN A 61 -4.38 18.13 6.96
N ASN A 62 -3.53 18.07 5.92
CA ASN A 62 -3.99 18.02 4.53
C ASN A 62 -3.67 16.71 3.82
N ILE A 63 -2.73 15.91 4.35
CA ILE A 63 -2.29 14.66 3.71
C ILE A 63 -2.74 13.47 4.55
N HIS A 64 -2.02 13.10 5.60
CA HIS A 64 -2.18 11.76 6.21
C HIS A 64 -2.73 11.74 7.65
N GLY A 65 -2.99 12.88 8.29
CA GLY A 65 -3.58 12.92 9.64
C GLY A 65 -2.63 12.56 10.80
N LEU A 66 -1.49 11.93 10.53
CA LEU A 66 -0.49 11.56 11.54
C LEU A 66 0.24 12.79 12.11
N ARG A 67 0.15 12.98 13.43
CA ARG A 67 0.89 14.03 14.15
C ARG A 67 2.32 13.59 14.45
N TRP A 68 3.19 14.55 14.79
CA TRP A 68 4.58 14.26 15.18
C TRP A 68 4.66 13.23 16.32
N ASN A 69 3.89 13.45 17.39
CA ASN A 69 3.86 12.58 18.58
C ASN A 69 2.99 11.32 18.43
N SER A 70 2.43 11.04 17.24
CA SER A 70 1.69 9.80 17.00
C SER A 70 2.63 8.59 16.95
N GLY A 71 2.08 7.40 17.20
CA GLY A 71 2.78 6.12 17.09
C GLY A 71 3.14 5.53 18.45
N THR A 72 3.24 4.20 18.48
CA THR A 72 3.51 3.42 19.69
C THR A 72 4.79 2.60 19.59
N VAL A 73 5.27 2.34 18.36
CA VAL A 73 6.53 1.61 18.14
C VAL A 73 7.70 2.59 18.22
N PRO A 74 8.70 2.37 19.09
CA PRO A 74 9.87 3.23 19.18
C PRO A 74 10.60 3.39 17.84
N TYR A 75 11.04 4.62 17.50
CA TYR A 75 11.73 4.85 16.23
C TYR A 75 13.08 4.10 16.13
N SER A 76 13.70 3.79 17.26
CA SER A 76 14.91 2.95 17.33
C SER A 76 14.69 1.56 16.74
N GLU A 77 13.46 1.06 16.74
CA GLU A 77 13.08 -0.24 16.18
C GLU A 77 12.64 -0.14 14.71
N CYS A 78 12.70 1.04 14.09
CA CYS A 78 12.17 1.27 12.74
C CYS A 78 12.78 0.34 11.70
N ALA A 79 14.11 0.30 11.59
CA ALA A 79 14.79 -0.53 10.60
C ALA A 79 14.52 -2.03 10.80
N ASP A 80 14.56 -2.50 12.06
CA ASP A 80 14.34 -3.91 12.38
C ASP A 80 12.89 -4.34 12.18
N THR A 81 11.94 -3.46 12.49
CA THR A 81 10.51 -3.65 12.21
C THR A 81 10.26 -3.73 10.71
N LEU A 82 10.81 -2.80 9.93
CA LEU A 82 10.72 -2.81 8.47
C LEU A 82 11.31 -4.10 7.90
N ARG A 83 12.51 -4.49 8.36
CA ARG A 83 13.17 -5.73 7.91
C ARG A 83 12.33 -6.96 8.23
N SER A 84 11.78 -7.05 9.44
CA SER A 84 10.94 -8.19 9.85
C SER A 84 9.65 -8.29 9.05
N LEU A 85 8.97 -7.16 8.82
CA LEU A 85 7.74 -7.11 8.03
C LEU A 85 7.97 -7.37 6.54
N THR A 86 9.19 -7.16 6.04
CA THR A 86 9.51 -7.28 4.61
C THR A 86 10.30 -8.53 4.24
N ALA A 87 10.91 -9.21 5.20
CA ALA A 87 11.70 -10.44 5.01
C ALA A 87 11.00 -11.55 4.19
N PRO A 88 9.66 -11.74 4.26
CA PRO A 88 8.99 -12.76 3.44
C PRO A 88 8.91 -12.45 1.94
N TYR A 89 9.26 -11.25 1.50
CA TYR A 89 9.06 -10.78 0.12
C TYR A 89 10.37 -10.62 -0.62
N ALA A 90 10.47 -11.23 -1.80
CA ALA A 90 11.64 -11.06 -2.67
C ALA A 90 11.70 -9.64 -3.26
N PHE A 91 10.54 -9.03 -3.54
CA PHE A 91 10.44 -7.69 -4.10
C PHE A 91 9.48 -6.79 -3.31
N LEU A 92 9.96 -5.60 -2.96
CA LEU A 92 9.16 -4.53 -2.38
C LEU A 92 8.82 -3.50 -3.45
N CYS A 93 7.55 -3.45 -3.83
CA CYS A 93 7.04 -2.54 -4.84
C CYS A 93 6.55 -1.26 -4.17
N VAL A 94 7.20 -0.14 -4.44
CA VAL A 94 6.86 1.17 -3.88
C VAL A 94 6.54 2.15 -5.01
N LYS A 95 5.74 3.18 -4.74
CA LYS A 95 5.54 4.28 -5.70
C LYS A 95 6.37 5.50 -5.32
N GLY A 96 7.28 5.88 -6.22
CA GLY A 96 8.08 7.10 -6.15
C GLY A 96 9.52 6.87 -5.67
N GLU A 97 10.47 7.37 -6.46
CA GLU A 97 11.92 7.26 -6.27
C GLU A 97 12.38 7.66 -4.86
N LYS A 98 11.86 8.76 -4.32
CA LYS A 98 12.22 9.21 -2.96
C LYS A 98 11.93 8.16 -1.89
N LYS A 99 10.79 7.47 -1.99
CA LYS A 99 10.40 6.42 -1.04
C LYS A 99 11.24 5.16 -1.23
N LYS A 100 11.58 4.84 -2.49
CA LYS A 100 12.53 3.76 -2.81
C LYS A 100 13.89 4.01 -2.15
N ASN A 101 14.46 5.20 -2.33
CA ASN A 101 15.77 5.55 -1.77
C ASN A 101 15.76 5.54 -0.24
N LEU A 102 14.69 6.04 0.40
CA LEU A 102 14.52 5.95 1.85
C LEU A 102 14.48 4.51 2.35
N LEU A 103 13.72 3.63 1.68
CA LEU A 103 13.65 2.22 2.06
C LEU A 103 15.02 1.54 1.90
N LEU A 104 15.73 1.80 0.80
CA LEU A 104 17.09 1.26 0.60
C LEU A 104 18.09 1.78 1.63
N HIS A 105 17.88 2.98 2.19
CA HIS A 105 18.71 3.46 3.30
C HIS A 105 18.43 2.71 4.60
N LEU A 106 17.15 2.44 4.92
CA LEU A 106 16.74 1.78 6.17
C LEU A 106 16.92 0.26 6.14
N ILE A 107 16.73 -0.38 4.98
CA ILE A 107 16.82 -1.82 4.74
C ILE A 107 17.63 -2.09 3.46
N PRO A 108 18.97 -1.91 3.49
CA PRO A 108 19.83 -1.96 2.29
C PRO A 108 19.85 -3.33 1.59
N ASP A 109 19.56 -4.40 2.32
CA ASP A 109 19.54 -5.76 1.78
C ASP A 109 18.24 -6.09 1.02
N ALA A 110 17.23 -5.21 1.07
CA ALA A 110 15.94 -5.44 0.43
C ALA A 110 15.96 -5.06 -1.07
N CYS A 111 15.28 -5.85 -1.90
CA CYS A 111 15.07 -5.49 -3.31
C CYS A 111 13.86 -4.55 -3.45
N VAL A 112 14.11 -3.25 -3.57
CA VAL A 112 13.06 -2.22 -3.70
C VAL A 112 12.93 -1.75 -5.15
N VAL A 113 11.71 -1.79 -5.69
CA VAL A 113 11.37 -1.36 -7.05
C VAL A 113 10.41 -0.19 -7.01
N ASP A 114 10.76 0.93 -7.67
CA ASP A 114 9.78 1.99 -7.94
C ASP A 114 8.88 1.56 -9.10
N VAL A 115 7.60 1.34 -8.82
CA VAL A 115 6.64 0.91 -9.83
C VAL A 115 6.37 1.98 -10.90
N GLY A 116 6.82 3.24 -10.69
CA GLY A 116 6.90 4.24 -11.74
C GLY A 116 7.83 3.85 -12.90
N GLU A 117 8.91 3.13 -12.62
CA GLU A 117 9.87 2.67 -13.63
C GLU A 117 9.26 1.64 -14.60
N ILE A 118 8.23 0.93 -14.15
CA ILE A 118 7.50 -0.09 -14.93
C ILE A 118 6.16 0.45 -15.48
N GLY A 119 5.95 1.77 -15.43
CA GLY A 119 4.78 2.41 -16.02
C GLY A 119 3.49 2.32 -15.19
N CYS A 120 3.55 1.93 -13.90
CA CYS A 120 2.36 1.96 -13.05
C CYS A 120 1.85 3.42 -12.92
N PRO A 121 0.54 3.69 -12.98
CA PRO A 121 -0.03 5.03 -12.84
C PRO A 121 0.33 5.77 -11.55
N LYS A 122 0.02 7.08 -11.50
CA LYS A 122 0.07 7.88 -10.26
C LYS A 122 -0.94 7.35 -9.24
N LEU A 123 -0.65 7.49 -7.94
CA LEU A 123 -1.53 7.03 -6.84
C LEU A 123 -2.95 7.56 -6.94
N GLU A 124 -3.15 8.82 -7.35
CA GLU A 124 -4.47 9.42 -7.57
C GLU A 124 -5.30 8.65 -8.61
N LYS A 125 -4.66 8.22 -9.70
CA LYS A 125 -5.32 7.40 -10.73
C LYS A 125 -5.59 5.99 -10.19
N LEU A 126 -4.65 5.40 -9.44
CA LEU A 126 -4.87 4.10 -8.80
C LEU A 126 -6.04 4.14 -7.79
N ALA A 127 -6.21 5.25 -7.08
CA ALA A 127 -7.33 5.43 -6.14
C ALA A 127 -8.69 5.39 -6.86
N ARG A 128 -8.76 5.91 -8.09
CA ARG A 128 -9.97 5.85 -8.94
C ARG A 128 -10.19 4.47 -9.57
N LEU A 129 -9.13 3.69 -9.75
CA LEU A 129 -9.23 2.34 -10.33
C LEU A 129 -9.60 1.30 -9.27
N PHE A 130 -9.15 1.50 -8.03
CA PHE A 130 -9.35 0.59 -6.90
C PHE A 130 -10.27 1.21 -5.83
N VAL A 131 -11.43 1.73 -6.27
CA VAL A 131 -12.37 2.56 -5.49
C VAL A 131 -12.87 1.91 -4.19
N LYS A 132 -12.93 0.58 -4.13
CA LYS A 132 -13.52 -0.18 -3.00
C LYS A 132 -12.59 -0.39 -1.79
N SER A 133 -11.42 0.24 -1.78
CA SER A 133 -10.42 0.04 -0.74
C SER A 133 -10.67 1.04 0.41
N HIS A 134 -11.29 0.57 1.50
CA HIS A 134 -11.53 1.34 2.73
C HIS A 134 -10.47 1.02 3.78
N CYS A 135 -9.95 2.03 4.47
CA CYS A 135 -9.14 1.85 5.66
C CYS A 135 -10.03 2.04 6.89
N VAL A 136 -10.04 1.05 7.79
CA VAL A 136 -10.83 1.12 9.03
C VAL A 136 -10.36 2.28 9.93
N GLU A 137 -9.06 2.58 9.89
CA GLU A 137 -8.41 3.59 10.74
C GLU A 137 -8.54 5.03 10.22
N HIS A 138 -8.89 5.23 8.94
CA HIS A 138 -8.95 6.56 8.32
C HIS A 138 -10.35 6.81 7.73
N SER A 139 -11.34 7.04 8.60
CA SER A 139 -12.71 7.37 8.20
C SER A 139 -12.91 8.84 7.79
N THR A 140 -11.98 9.73 8.16
CA THR A 140 -12.13 11.19 8.05
C THR A 140 -11.17 11.87 7.07
N PHE A 141 -10.18 11.16 6.51
CA PHE A 141 -9.19 11.72 5.58
C PHE A 141 -9.33 11.13 4.17
N PRO A 142 -8.88 11.83 3.12
CA PRO A 142 -9.01 11.34 1.75
C PRO A 142 -8.37 9.96 1.58
N LEU A 143 -9.12 8.99 1.03
CA LEU A 143 -8.67 7.59 0.85
C LEU A 143 -7.36 7.42 0.05
N HIS A 144 -6.85 8.46 -0.61
CA HIS A 144 -5.61 8.43 -1.39
C HIS A 144 -4.34 8.71 -0.56
N THR A 145 -4.48 9.03 0.72
CA THR A 145 -3.33 9.37 1.59
C THR A 145 -3.00 8.31 2.63
N CYS A 146 -3.88 7.33 2.86
CA CYS A 146 -3.62 6.19 3.75
C CYS A 146 -2.51 5.29 3.21
N ALA A 147 -1.51 4.93 4.05
CA ALA A 147 -0.45 4.05 3.60
C ALA A 147 -0.93 2.65 3.24
N ALA A 148 -1.80 2.05 4.05
CA ALA A 148 -2.32 0.70 3.80
C ALA A 148 -3.04 0.61 2.45
N LEU A 149 -3.86 1.61 2.13
CA LEU A 149 -4.58 1.66 0.85
C LEU A 149 -3.62 1.85 -0.33
N ASN A 150 -2.62 2.70 -0.18
CA ASN A 150 -1.64 2.93 -1.23
C ASN A 150 -0.74 1.71 -1.45
N ALA A 151 -0.33 1.01 -0.39
CA ALA A 151 0.38 -0.26 -0.47
C ALA A 151 -0.45 -1.31 -1.24
N LYS A 152 -1.73 -1.47 -0.88
CA LYS A 152 -2.68 -2.35 -1.59
C LYS A 152 -2.79 -2.02 -3.08
N ARG A 153 -3.00 -0.73 -3.40
CA ARG A 153 -3.11 -0.25 -4.79
C ARG A 153 -1.85 -0.52 -5.61
N VAL A 154 -0.67 -0.32 -5.00
CA VAL A 154 0.61 -0.60 -5.66
C VAL A 154 0.75 -2.10 -5.91
N ALA A 155 0.47 -2.96 -4.93
CA ALA A 155 0.53 -4.40 -5.11
C ALA A 155 -0.41 -4.88 -6.22
N LEU A 156 -1.67 -4.42 -6.21
CA LEU A 156 -2.65 -4.79 -7.23
C LEU A 156 -2.28 -4.28 -8.62
N CYS A 157 -1.73 -3.06 -8.73
CA CYS A 157 -1.19 -2.53 -9.98
C CYS A 157 -0.11 -3.45 -10.54
N VAL A 158 0.86 -3.83 -9.71
CA VAL A 158 1.96 -4.71 -10.11
C VAL A 158 1.44 -6.08 -10.51
N THR A 159 0.60 -6.72 -9.69
CA THR A 159 0.01 -8.03 -10.01
C THR A 159 -0.75 -8.00 -11.33
N ALA A 160 -1.54 -6.94 -11.60
CA ALA A 160 -2.22 -6.77 -12.87
C ALA A 160 -1.25 -6.60 -14.05
N CYS A 161 -0.17 -5.80 -13.88
CA CYS A 161 0.84 -5.65 -14.93
C CYS A 161 1.55 -6.98 -15.23
N LEU A 162 1.89 -7.76 -14.19
CA LEU A 162 2.68 -8.97 -14.35
C LEU A 162 1.88 -10.13 -14.94
N LEU A 163 0.58 -10.18 -14.68
CA LEU A 163 -0.34 -11.17 -15.26
C LEU A 163 -0.80 -10.81 -16.68
N GLY A 164 -0.35 -9.68 -17.24
CA GLY A 164 -0.80 -9.22 -18.55
C GLY A 164 -2.29 -8.89 -18.60
N ALA A 165 -2.95 -8.79 -17.45
CA ALA A 165 -4.37 -8.46 -17.30
C ALA A 165 -4.61 -6.95 -17.47
N HIS A 166 -4.06 -6.40 -18.56
CA HIS A 166 -4.25 -5.02 -18.94
C HIS A 166 -5.62 -4.88 -19.62
N GLY A 167 -6.67 -4.66 -18.82
CA GLY A 167 -7.81 -3.91 -19.34
C GLY A 167 -7.35 -2.53 -19.82
N ASN A 168 -8.12 -1.89 -20.72
CA ASN A 168 -7.83 -0.55 -21.28
C ASN A 168 -7.46 0.53 -20.22
N ALA A 169 -7.76 0.30 -18.94
CA ALA A 169 -7.57 1.23 -17.83
C ALA A 169 -6.14 1.25 -17.22
N VAL A 170 -5.40 0.14 -17.26
CA VAL A 170 -4.04 0.01 -16.68
C VAL A 170 -3.05 -0.35 -17.78
N LYS A 171 -2.75 0.58 -18.69
CA LYS A 171 -1.60 0.40 -19.59
C LYS A 171 -0.32 0.68 -18.81
N CYS A 172 0.31 -0.36 -18.28
CA CYS A 172 1.71 -0.26 -17.85
C CYS A 172 2.51 -0.17 -19.16
N GLN A 173 3.31 0.90 -19.35
CA GLN A 173 4.11 1.00 -20.56
C GLN A 173 5.11 -0.16 -20.55
N GLU A 174 5.00 -1.07 -21.51
CA GLU A 174 6.01 -2.09 -21.78
C GLU A 174 7.32 -1.38 -22.12
N ARG A 175 8.19 -1.25 -21.12
CA ARG A 175 9.61 -0.98 -21.35
C ARG A 175 10.31 -2.31 -21.21
N ASP A 176 10.20 -3.15 -22.23
CA ASP A 176 10.78 -4.50 -22.28
C ASP A 176 12.31 -4.55 -22.08
N SER A 177 12.98 -3.39 -22.01
CA SER A 177 14.41 -3.27 -21.74
C SER A 177 14.81 -3.19 -20.27
N ASN A 178 13.87 -3.19 -19.30
CA ASN A 178 14.25 -3.19 -17.87
C ASN A 178 14.42 -4.63 -17.35
N PRO A 179 15.65 -5.10 -17.04
CA PRO A 179 15.89 -6.47 -16.58
C PRO A 179 15.11 -6.82 -15.29
N ARG A 180 14.79 -5.82 -14.45
CA ARG A 180 13.99 -6.01 -13.24
C ARG A 180 12.54 -6.39 -13.53
N ILE A 181 12.01 -6.07 -14.71
CA ILE A 181 10.67 -6.48 -15.14
C ILE A 181 10.65 -7.98 -15.44
N ALA A 182 11.71 -8.54 -16.03
CA ALA A 182 11.79 -9.97 -16.28
C ALA A 182 11.82 -10.75 -14.96
N ASP A 183 12.59 -10.28 -13.98
CA ASP A 183 12.66 -10.88 -12.64
C ASP A 183 11.30 -10.79 -11.92
N LEU A 184 10.62 -9.63 -11.97
CA LEU A 184 9.27 -9.48 -11.43
C LEU A 184 8.23 -10.35 -12.16
N LYS A 185 8.28 -10.46 -13.50
CA LYS A 185 7.38 -11.31 -14.29
C LYS A 185 7.57 -12.78 -13.92
N SER A 186 8.82 -13.23 -13.74
CA SER A 186 9.12 -14.58 -13.24
C SER A 186 8.60 -14.81 -11.81
N ALA A 187 8.55 -13.75 -10.99
CA ALA A 187 8.04 -13.81 -9.63
C ALA A 187 6.52 -14.05 -9.58
N ALA A 188 5.75 -13.39 -10.45
CA ALA A 188 4.29 -13.40 -10.43
C ALA A 188 3.62 -14.62 -11.09
N LEU A 189 4.35 -15.46 -11.83
CA LEU A 189 3.77 -16.61 -12.55
C LEU A 189 3.21 -17.72 -11.64
N ASP A 190 3.38 -17.65 -10.32
CA ASP A 190 2.78 -18.57 -9.33
C ASP A 190 1.34 -18.17 -8.86
N HIS A 191 0.72 -17.11 -9.41
CA HIS A 191 -0.38 -16.40 -8.75
C HIS A 191 -1.70 -16.23 -9.55
N SER A 192 -2.00 -17.13 -10.49
CA SER A 192 -3.16 -17.00 -11.41
C SER A 192 -4.56 -17.00 -10.77
N ALA A 193 -4.72 -17.36 -9.48
CA ALA A 193 -6.03 -17.51 -8.84
C ALA A 193 -6.68 -16.21 -8.31
N ILE A 194 -5.94 -15.09 -8.23
CA ILE A 194 -6.40 -13.87 -7.54
C ILE A 194 -7.30 -13.00 -8.44
N LEU A 195 -7.09 -13.05 -9.77
CA LEU A 195 -7.79 -12.17 -10.73
C LEU A 195 -9.12 -12.72 -11.25
N THR A 196 -9.45 -13.99 -11.06
CA THR A 196 -10.76 -14.55 -11.49
C THR A 196 -11.95 -13.86 -10.80
N SER A 197 -11.71 -13.16 -9.69
CA SER A 197 -12.71 -12.30 -9.01
C SER A 197 -12.76 -10.85 -9.50
N LEU A 198 -11.72 -10.37 -10.21
CA LEU A 198 -11.62 -9.01 -10.77
C LEU A 198 -12.11 -8.97 -12.23
N ASP A 199 -11.81 -9.98 -13.05
CA ASP A 199 -12.28 -10.07 -14.44
C ASP A 199 -13.79 -10.31 -14.55
N THR A 200 -14.40 -10.96 -13.55
CA THR A 200 -15.86 -11.14 -13.48
C THR A 200 -16.62 -9.88 -13.04
N GLN A 201 -15.92 -8.80 -12.64
CA GLN A 201 -16.53 -7.53 -12.22
C GLN A 201 -16.55 -6.45 -13.32
N CYS A 202 -15.97 -6.70 -14.50
CA CYS A 202 -15.89 -5.71 -15.58
C CYS A 202 -16.52 -6.13 -16.92
N THR A 203 -17.18 -7.29 -17.00
CA THR A 203 -17.62 -7.86 -18.29
C THR A 203 -19.09 -7.72 -18.65
N GLU A 204 -19.96 -7.10 -17.83
CA GLU A 204 -21.33 -6.79 -18.28
C GLU A 204 -21.62 -5.28 -18.27
N GLY A 205 -21.10 -4.61 -19.31
CA GLY A 205 -21.61 -3.31 -19.72
C GLY A 205 -22.88 -3.48 -20.55
N LEU A 206 -24.05 -3.26 -19.93
CA LEU A 206 -25.27 -3.00 -20.69
C LEU A 206 -25.18 -1.59 -21.29
N LEU A 207 -25.19 -1.52 -22.62
CA LEU A 207 -25.39 -0.31 -23.40
C LEU A 207 -26.72 0.36 -22.97
N SER A 208 -26.67 1.48 -22.27
CA SER A 208 -27.80 2.42 -22.21
C SER A 208 -27.56 3.56 -23.20
N GLN A 209 -28.58 3.88 -23.98
CA GLN A 209 -28.53 4.79 -25.13
C GLN A 209 -28.36 6.29 -24.80
N ASP A 210 -28.18 6.67 -23.54
CA ASP A 210 -28.00 8.08 -23.17
C ASP A 210 -26.62 8.28 -22.54
N GLY A 211 -25.81 9.11 -23.18
CA GLY A 211 -24.36 9.25 -23.01
C GLY A 211 -23.86 9.88 -21.71
N ASP A 212 -24.29 9.39 -20.55
CA ASP A 212 -23.69 9.70 -19.25
C ASP A 212 -23.00 8.46 -18.65
N LEU A 213 -21.67 8.51 -18.56
CA LEU A 213 -20.83 7.47 -17.94
C LEU A 213 -20.94 7.50 -16.41
N GLY A 214 -22.07 7.02 -15.88
CA GLY A 214 -22.24 6.68 -14.47
C GLY A 214 -22.27 5.16 -14.28
N VAL A 215 -21.18 4.57 -13.76
CA VAL A 215 -21.19 3.15 -13.37
C VAL A 215 -21.80 3.02 -11.97
N ILE A 216 -23.07 2.62 -11.92
CA ILE A 216 -23.74 2.19 -10.69
C ILE A 216 -23.48 0.69 -10.52
N CYS A 217 -22.78 0.30 -9.45
CA CYS A 217 -22.53 -1.11 -9.12
C CYS A 217 -23.36 -1.50 -7.88
N ASN A 218 -24.34 -2.39 -8.10
CA ASN A 218 -25.26 -2.86 -7.06
C ASN A 218 -24.68 -3.97 -6.18
N ARG A 219 -25.31 -4.04 -5.00
CA ARG A 219 -25.03 -4.76 -3.74
C ARG A 219 -24.83 -6.28 -3.80
N TRP A 220 -24.03 -6.75 -2.83
CA TRP A 220 -23.91 -8.09 -2.23
C TRP A 220 -25.09 -9.05 -2.39
N LYS A 221 -24.78 -10.29 -2.82
CA LYS A 221 -25.44 -11.51 -2.33
C LYS A 221 -24.37 -12.48 -1.84
N MET A 222 -24.23 -12.59 -0.53
CA MET A 222 -23.56 -13.72 0.11
C MET A 222 -24.31 -15.00 -0.25
N VAL A 223 -23.61 -15.98 -0.83
CA VAL A 223 -24.02 -17.39 -0.73
C VAL A 223 -23.15 -18.00 0.36
N LEU A 224 -23.70 -18.06 1.57
CA LEU A 224 -23.19 -18.93 2.62
C LEU A 224 -23.54 -20.37 2.23
N SER A 225 -22.53 -21.21 2.00
CA SER A 225 -22.71 -22.66 2.00
C SER A 225 -22.95 -23.11 3.45
N PRO A 226 -24.01 -23.87 3.74
CA PRO A 226 -24.32 -24.29 5.11
C PRO A 226 -23.36 -25.40 5.55
N GLY A 227 -22.76 -25.20 6.73
CA GLY A 227 -22.15 -26.28 7.51
C GLY A 227 -20.67 -26.51 7.24
N LYS A 228 -19.83 -25.89 8.06
CA LYS A 228 -18.72 -26.52 8.81
C LYS A 228 -18.05 -25.46 9.68
N PHE A 229 -18.55 -25.35 10.90
CA PHE A 229 -17.79 -24.80 12.01
C PHE A 229 -16.65 -25.77 12.32
N VAL A 230 -15.41 -25.28 12.30
CA VAL A 230 -14.33 -25.82 13.13
C VAL A 230 -13.64 -24.62 13.73
N GLU A 231 -14.06 -24.26 14.95
CA GLU A 231 -13.28 -23.42 15.84
C GLU A 231 -11.95 -24.11 16.13
N HIS A 232 -10.83 -23.38 16.07
CA HIS A 232 -9.72 -23.52 17.01
C HIS A 232 -8.69 -22.41 16.74
N PHE A 233 -8.81 -21.30 17.45
CA PHE A 233 -7.65 -20.49 17.86
C PHE A 233 -7.85 -20.03 19.31
N PRO A 234 -6.79 -20.06 20.14
CA PRO A 234 -6.89 -19.78 21.56
C PRO A 234 -7.08 -18.28 21.81
N VAL A 235 -8.08 -17.97 22.65
CA VAL A 235 -8.32 -16.65 23.22
C VAL A 235 -7.17 -16.31 24.17
N VAL A 236 -6.33 -15.33 23.80
CA VAL A 236 -5.44 -14.65 24.76
C VAL A 236 -6.29 -13.72 25.61
N LYS A 237 -6.56 -14.13 26.86
CA LYS A 237 -7.20 -13.29 27.88
C LYS A 237 -6.24 -12.19 28.30
N PHE A 238 -6.63 -10.93 28.10
CA PHE A 238 -6.03 -9.80 28.80
C PHE A 238 -6.46 -9.85 30.27
N ILE A 239 -5.51 -10.10 31.18
CA ILE A 239 -5.66 -9.82 32.60
C ILE A 239 -5.38 -8.31 32.78
N ARG A 240 -6.38 -7.57 33.24
CA ARG A 240 -6.18 -6.22 33.76
C ARG A 240 -5.68 -6.34 35.20
N SER A 241 -4.54 -5.73 35.50
CA SER A 241 -4.12 -5.33 36.84
C SER A 241 -4.31 -3.84 37.00
#